data_AF-A0A0F9S0V9-F1
#
_entry.id   AF-A0A0F9S0V9-F1
#
_cell.length_a   1.000
_cell.length_b   1.000
_cell.length_c   1.000
_cell.angle_alpha   90.00
_cell.angle_beta   90.00
_cell.angle_gamma   90.00
#
_symmetry.space_group_name_H-M   'P 1'
#
loop_
_entity.id
_entity.type
_entity.pdbx_description
1 polymer ?
#
loop_
_entity_poly.entity_id
_entity_poly.type
_entity_poly.pdbx_seq_one_letter_code
_entity_poly.pdbx_strand_id
1 'polypeptide(L)'
;MRGKPNPELREECLRLRKEERMSYKEISEVTGASKGSLSPWLRDYPLTEEELAKREQHRLTIPRARKDRPSGSKWAGLVDEQKMSRLQKGKLAEAAVLFRLVLHGWAVYGSMFDGDLIDWIAVNTETGKVCKIQIKWAKQDKSGLPLVSLRHTSGYNDIVRYAPGDFDLLVGYCFQNDTCYVWTEEEVSHLKSAVTIHEEAAERRDKLL
;
A
#
# COMPACT_ATOMS: atom_id res chain seq x y z
N MET A 1 -13.43 -6.23 -32.14
CA MET A 1 -12.72 -6.97 -33.22
C MET A 1 -11.26 -7.07 -32.82
N ARG A 2 -10.66 -8.28 -32.77
CA ARG A 2 -9.20 -8.41 -32.63
C ARG A 2 -8.58 -8.07 -33.99
N GLY A 3 -7.77 -7.01 -34.05
CA GLY A 3 -7.01 -6.68 -35.27
C GLY A 3 -6.16 -7.87 -35.70
N LYS A 4 -6.05 -8.12 -37.01
CA LYS A 4 -5.15 -9.15 -37.53
C LYS A 4 -3.72 -8.82 -37.07
N PRO A 5 -2.99 -9.76 -36.46
CA PRO A 5 -1.63 -9.52 -36.00
C PRO A 5 -0.72 -9.20 -37.19
N ASN A 6 0.10 -8.16 -37.06
CA ASN A 6 1.10 -7.83 -38.08
C ASN A 6 2.10 -9.01 -38.16
N PRO A 7 2.18 -9.73 -39.30
CA PRO A 7 3.04 -10.90 -39.44
C PRO A 7 4.53 -10.56 -39.26
N GLU A 8 4.96 -9.40 -39.74
CA GLU A 8 6.36 -8.94 -39.63
C GLU A 8 6.75 -8.74 -38.16
N LEU A 9 5.86 -8.11 -37.38
CA LEU A 9 6.08 -7.92 -35.93
C LEU A 9 6.19 -9.25 -35.19
N ARG A 10 5.38 -10.25 -35.59
CA ARG A 10 5.41 -11.59 -35.00
C ARG A 10 6.72 -12.31 -35.32
N GLU A 11 7.18 -12.23 -36.56
CA GLU A 11 8.44 -12.84 -37.01
C GLU A 11 9.64 -12.24 -36.27
N GLU A 12 9.68 -10.92 -36.12
CA GLU A 12 10.74 -10.26 -35.37
C GLU A 12 10.74 -10.65 -33.88
N CYS A 13 9.56 -10.73 -33.25
CA CYS A 13 9.45 -11.22 -31.87
C CYS A 13 9.96 -12.66 -31.71
N LEU A 14 9.70 -13.52 -32.70
CA LEU A 14 10.18 -14.91 -32.72
C LEU A 14 11.69 -14.97 -32.89
N ARG A 15 12.26 -14.13 -33.77
CA ARG A 15 13.69 -13.99 -33.98
C ARG A 15 14.40 -13.61 -32.68
N LEU A 16 13.97 -12.52 -32.02
CA LEU A 16 14.50 -12.07 -30.72
C LEU A 16 14.43 -13.14 -29.63
N ARG A 17 13.37 -13.96 -29.62
CA ARG A 17 13.23 -15.05 -28.65
C ARG A 17 14.16 -16.23 -28.93
N LYS A 18 14.32 -16.61 -30.20
CA LYS A 18 15.10 -17.80 -30.58
C LYS A 18 16.60 -17.51 -30.56
N GLU A 19 17.00 -16.40 -31.17
CA GLU A 19 18.40 -16.05 -31.41
C GLU A 19 19.00 -15.34 -30.20
N GLU A 20 18.33 -14.28 -29.74
CA GLU A 20 18.85 -13.41 -28.67
C GLU A 20 18.36 -13.85 -27.27
N ARG A 21 17.52 -14.88 -27.21
CA ARG A 21 16.96 -15.44 -25.97
C ARG A 21 16.33 -14.39 -25.06
N MET A 22 15.78 -13.31 -25.62
CA MET A 22 15.14 -12.21 -24.90
C MET A 22 13.84 -12.64 -24.21
N SER A 23 13.54 -12.04 -23.06
CA SER A 23 12.31 -12.20 -22.27
C SER A 23 11.13 -11.44 -22.87
N TYR A 24 9.90 -11.73 -22.40
CA TYR A 24 8.72 -10.98 -22.84
C TYR A 24 8.80 -9.48 -22.58
N LYS A 25 9.47 -9.07 -21.49
CA LYS A 25 9.62 -7.65 -21.17
C LYS A 25 10.57 -6.97 -22.17
N GLU A 26 11.73 -7.56 -22.39
CA GLU A 26 12.75 -7.06 -23.33
C GLU A 26 12.18 -6.95 -24.75
N ILE A 27 11.50 -8.01 -25.23
CA ILE A 27 10.87 -8.00 -26.55
C ILE A 27 9.77 -6.92 -26.64
N SER A 28 8.98 -6.73 -25.58
CA SER A 28 7.93 -5.71 -25.54
C SER A 28 8.51 -4.29 -25.59
N GLU A 29 9.63 -4.04 -24.91
CA GLU A 29 10.32 -2.74 -24.90
C GLU A 29 10.95 -2.42 -26.26
N VAL A 30 11.53 -3.42 -26.93
CA VAL A 30 12.16 -3.24 -28.25
C VAL A 30 11.12 -3.10 -29.37
N THR A 31 10.08 -3.94 -29.37
CA THR A 31 9.15 -4.05 -30.51
C THR A 31 7.84 -3.28 -30.30
N GLY A 32 7.54 -2.82 -29.09
CA GLY A 32 6.25 -2.24 -28.73
C GLY A 32 5.09 -3.26 -28.66
N ALA A 33 5.35 -4.54 -28.87
CA ALA A 33 4.31 -5.57 -28.82
C ALA A 33 3.77 -5.73 -27.39
N SER A 34 2.44 -5.82 -27.26
CA SER A 34 1.80 -6.05 -25.96
C SER A 34 2.12 -7.46 -25.43
N LYS A 35 2.22 -7.61 -24.09
CA LYS A 35 2.42 -8.93 -23.45
C LYS A 35 1.33 -9.95 -23.82
N GLY A 36 0.10 -9.48 -24.03
CA GLY A 36 -1.01 -10.33 -24.46
C GLY A 36 -0.81 -10.94 -25.85
N SER A 37 -0.09 -10.24 -26.74
CA SER A 37 0.29 -10.72 -28.07
C SER A 37 1.51 -11.65 -28.02
N LEU A 38 2.51 -11.33 -27.19
CA LEU A 38 3.74 -12.11 -27.07
C LEU A 38 3.52 -13.52 -26.50
N SER A 39 2.64 -13.64 -25.50
CA SER A 39 2.36 -14.91 -24.82
C SER A 39 1.97 -16.05 -25.78
N PRO A 40 0.96 -15.89 -26.68
CA PRO A 40 0.63 -16.93 -27.65
C PRO A 40 1.69 -17.13 -28.74
N TRP A 41 2.41 -16.08 -29.17
CA TRP A 41 3.41 -16.22 -30.25
C TRP A 41 4.65 -16.99 -29.84
N LEU A 42 5.06 -16.86 -28.60
CA LEU A 42 6.34 -17.35 -28.09
C LEU A 42 6.18 -18.57 -27.17
N ARG A 43 4.98 -19.14 -27.09
CA ARG A 43 4.66 -20.29 -26.24
C ARG A 43 5.55 -21.49 -26.53
N ASP A 44 5.81 -21.74 -27.82
CA ASP A 44 6.57 -22.91 -28.27
C ASP A 44 8.09 -22.73 -28.14
N TYR A 45 8.54 -21.54 -27.70
CA TYR A 45 9.96 -21.21 -27.54
C TYR A 45 10.22 -20.67 -26.12
N PRO A 46 10.04 -21.51 -25.08
CA PRO A 46 10.29 -21.11 -23.71
C PRO A 46 11.78 -20.81 -23.46
N LEU A 47 12.04 -20.01 -22.43
CA LEU A 47 13.38 -19.89 -21.87
C LEU A 47 13.72 -21.17 -21.11
N THR A 48 15.00 -21.54 -21.12
CA THR A 48 15.53 -22.62 -20.29
C THR A 48 15.49 -22.22 -18.82
N GLU A 49 15.48 -23.21 -17.93
CA GLU A 49 15.51 -22.98 -16.49
C GLU A 49 16.76 -22.20 -16.07
N GLU A 50 17.91 -22.45 -16.71
CA GLU A 50 19.16 -21.73 -16.45
C GLU A 50 19.07 -20.25 -16.81
N GLU A 51 18.44 -19.90 -17.94
CA GLU A 51 18.24 -18.50 -18.35
C GLU A 51 17.25 -17.78 -17.43
N LEU A 52 16.23 -18.48 -16.95
CA LEU A 52 15.31 -17.95 -15.95
C LEU A 52 16.02 -17.73 -14.61
N ALA A 53 16.84 -18.69 -14.17
CA ALA A 53 17.63 -18.60 -12.96
C ALA A 53 18.64 -17.45 -12.99
N LYS A 54 19.39 -17.29 -14.09
CA LYS A 54 20.34 -16.17 -14.28
C LYS A 54 19.65 -14.81 -14.18
N ARG A 55 18.45 -14.68 -14.76
CA ARG A 55 17.66 -13.44 -14.70
C ARG A 55 17.13 -13.17 -13.29
N GLU A 56 16.67 -14.20 -12.59
CA GLU A 56 16.21 -14.05 -11.21
C GLU A 56 17.38 -13.68 -10.29
N GLN A 57 18.53 -14.33 -10.43
CA GLN A 57 19.75 -13.97 -9.72
C GLN A 57 20.14 -12.51 -9.99
N HIS A 58 20.10 -12.06 -11.25
CA HIS A 58 20.35 -10.67 -11.60
C HIS A 58 19.33 -9.71 -10.94
N ARG A 59 18.04 -10.06 -10.92
CA ARG A 59 17.00 -9.29 -10.18
C ARG A 59 17.25 -9.19 -8.69
N LEU A 60 17.79 -10.24 -8.08
CA LEU A 60 18.16 -10.26 -6.67
C LEU A 60 19.44 -9.46 -6.40
N THR A 61 20.33 -9.38 -7.38
CA THR A 61 21.64 -8.71 -7.25
C THR A 61 21.52 -7.20 -7.47
N ILE A 62 20.61 -6.73 -8.32
CA ILE A 62 20.35 -5.29 -8.49
C ILE A 62 19.80 -4.75 -7.16
N PRO A 63 20.54 -3.90 -6.43
CA PRO A 63 20.01 -3.27 -5.23
C PRO A 63 18.83 -2.42 -5.66
N ARG A 64 17.62 -2.77 -5.24
CA ARG A 64 16.49 -1.86 -5.39
C ARG A 64 16.85 -0.61 -4.60
N ALA A 65 16.82 0.54 -5.26
CA ALA A 65 16.98 1.83 -4.59
C ALA A 65 16.03 1.84 -3.38
N ARG A 66 16.60 1.79 -2.19
CA ARG A 66 15.82 1.88 -0.96
C ARG A 66 15.31 3.31 -0.93
N LYS A 67 13.99 3.48 -0.91
CA LYS A 67 13.43 4.80 -0.64
C LYS A 67 13.94 5.25 0.73
N ASP A 68 14.31 6.52 0.84
CA ASP A 68 14.71 7.10 2.11
C ASP A 68 13.59 6.88 3.12
N ARG A 69 13.98 6.33 4.27
CA ARG A 69 13.04 6.13 5.36
C ARG A 69 12.83 7.47 6.06
N PRO A 70 11.63 7.70 6.61
CA PRO A 70 11.43 8.86 7.48
C PRO A 70 12.49 8.87 8.59
N SER A 71 12.98 10.05 8.95
CA SER A 71 13.86 10.22 10.10
C SER A 71 13.18 9.65 11.35
N GLY A 72 13.89 8.80 12.10
CA GLY A 72 13.36 8.22 13.32
C GLY A 72 12.98 9.30 14.34
N SER A 73 11.88 9.09 15.06
CA SER A 73 11.48 9.94 16.18
C SER A 73 12.39 9.70 17.38
N LYS A 74 12.29 10.57 18.39
CA LYS A 74 12.92 10.38 19.71
C LYS A 74 12.50 9.07 20.39
N TRP A 75 11.39 8.47 19.98
CA TRP A 75 10.86 7.22 20.54
C TRP A 75 11.25 5.97 19.75
N ALA A 76 11.77 6.13 18.53
CA ALA A 76 12.04 5.02 17.61
C ALA A 76 12.96 3.94 18.21
N GLY A 77 13.90 4.33 19.07
CA GLY A 77 14.81 3.40 19.77
C GLY A 77 14.25 2.82 21.06
N LEU A 78 13.16 3.37 21.59
CA LEU A 78 12.54 2.94 22.86
C LEU A 78 11.43 1.91 22.64
N VAL A 79 10.77 1.95 21.48
CA VAL A 79 9.68 1.03 21.15
C VAL A 79 10.23 -0.19 20.41
N ASP A 80 10.32 -1.34 21.09
CA ASP A 80 10.57 -2.62 20.44
C ASP A 80 9.27 -3.13 19.79
N GLU A 81 9.01 -2.66 18.57
CA GLU A 81 7.83 -3.05 17.80
C GLU A 81 7.71 -4.58 17.64
N GLN A 82 8.81 -5.34 17.67
CA GLN A 82 8.75 -6.79 17.45
C GLN A 82 8.17 -7.54 18.65
N LYS A 83 8.31 -6.98 19.85
CA LYS A 83 7.76 -7.55 21.09
C LYS A 83 6.30 -7.20 21.33
N MET A 84 5.78 -6.16 20.67
CA MET A 84 4.39 -5.75 20.83
C MET A 84 3.44 -6.66 20.06
N SER A 85 2.35 -7.07 20.72
CA SER A 85 1.25 -7.77 20.07
C SER A 85 0.52 -6.84 19.08
N ARG A 86 -0.23 -7.42 18.13
CA ARG A 86 -1.04 -6.63 17.17
C ARG A 86 -2.05 -5.74 17.89
N LEU A 87 -2.67 -6.24 18.94
CA LEU A 87 -3.63 -5.49 19.74
C LEU A 87 -2.97 -4.28 20.44
N GLN A 88 -1.79 -4.48 21.03
CA GLN A 88 -1.03 -3.39 21.66
C GLN A 88 -0.65 -2.30 20.66
N LYS A 89 -0.26 -2.68 19.42
CA LYS A 89 0.02 -1.72 18.35
C LYS A 89 -1.23 -0.94 17.96
N GLY A 90 -2.37 -1.61 17.81
CA GLY A 90 -3.66 -0.97 17.56
C GLY A 90 -3.99 0.08 18.63
N LYS A 91 -3.97 -0.33 19.90
CA LYS A 91 -4.26 0.58 21.02
C LYS A 91 -3.29 1.74 21.16
N LEU A 92 -2.00 1.53 20.90
CA LEU A 92 -1.02 2.62 20.92
C LEU A 92 -1.26 3.63 19.78
N ALA A 93 -1.62 3.15 18.59
CA ALA A 93 -2.00 4.02 17.48
C ALA A 93 -3.29 4.79 17.78
N GLU A 94 -4.33 4.12 18.30
CA GLU A 94 -5.58 4.75 18.74
C GLU A 94 -5.33 5.87 19.75
N ALA A 95 -4.51 5.62 20.77
CA ALA A 95 -4.16 6.61 21.78
C ALA A 95 -3.38 7.81 21.20
N ALA A 96 -2.44 7.56 20.29
CA ALA A 96 -1.63 8.61 19.65
C ALA A 96 -2.48 9.55 18.78
N VAL A 97 -3.49 9.02 18.09
CA VAL A 97 -4.44 9.80 17.29
C VAL A 97 -5.42 10.55 18.19
N LEU A 98 -5.96 9.89 19.22
CA LEU A 98 -6.84 10.54 20.21
C LEU A 98 -6.16 11.77 20.82
N PHE A 99 -4.91 11.63 21.25
CA PHE A 99 -4.14 12.75 21.79
C PHE A 99 -4.03 13.92 20.80
N ARG A 100 -3.73 13.66 19.53
CA ARG A 100 -3.65 14.70 18.48
C ARG A 100 -5.00 15.36 18.22
N LEU A 101 -6.09 14.59 18.16
CA LEU A 101 -7.44 15.12 18.00
C LEU A 101 -7.82 16.07 19.14
N VAL A 102 -7.54 15.67 20.39
CA VAL A 102 -7.79 16.51 21.58
C VAL A 102 -6.97 17.80 21.53
N LEU A 103 -5.69 17.73 21.15
CA LEU A 103 -4.86 18.93 20.96
C LEU A 103 -5.40 19.89 19.90
N HIS A 104 -6.19 19.38 18.96
CA HIS A 104 -6.84 20.16 17.90
C HIS A 104 -8.28 20.59 18.23
N GLY A 105 -8.74 20.43 19.48
CA GLY A 105 -10.07 20.87 19.88
C GLY A 105 -11.18 19.97 19.33
N TRP A 106 -10.91 18.69 19.08
CA TRP A 106 -11.95 17.74 18.71
C TRP A 106 -12.51 17.03 19.95
N ALA A 107 -13.83 16.90 20.01
CA ALA A 107 -14.49 15.98 20.92
C ALA A 107 -14.50 14.59 20.29
N VAL A 108 -13.99 13.58 20.99
CA VAL A 108 -13.79 12.23 20.44
C VAL A 108 -14.59 11.21 21.23
N TYR A 109 -15.36 10.37 20.52
CA TYR A 109 -16.26 9.38 21.07
C TYR A 109 -15.87 8.00 20.53
N GLY A 110 -15.56 7.07 21.43
CA GLY A 110 -15.17 5.70 21.06
C GLY A 110 -16.37 4.79 20.89
N SER A 111 -16.21 3.74 20.11
CA SER A 111 -17.16 2.63 20.17
C SER A 111 -17.05 1.91 21.52
N MET A 112 -18.19 1.51 22.06
CA MET A 112 -18.25 0.63 23.25
C MET A 112 -18.01 -0.84 22.90
N PHE A 113 -18.01 -1.19 21.61
CA PHE A 113 -17.93 -2.57 21.14
C PHE A 113 -16.62 -2.82 20.39
N ASP A 114 -15.88 -3.82 20.83
CA ASP A 114 -14.76 -4.34 20.05
C ASP A 114 -15.30 -4.97 18.76
N GLY A 115 -14.76 -4.54 17.61
CA GLY A 115 -15.13 -5.09 16.29
C GLY A 115 -15.91 -4.14 15.39
N ASP A 116 -16.20 -2.91 15.82
CA ASP A 116 -16.76 -1.89 14.95
C ASP A 116 -15.79 -1.53 13.80
N LEU A 117 -16.38 -1.09 12.68
CA LEU A 117 -15.65 -0.68 11.48
C LEU A 117 -14.95 0.68 11.62
N ILE A 118 -15.16 1.36 12.74
CA ILE A 118 -14.60 2.68 13.05
C ILE A 118 -14.09 2.66 14.48
N ASP A 119 -12.96 3.30 14.72
CA ASP A 119 -12.38 3.36 16.07
C ASP A 119 -12.93 4.56 16.83
N TRP A 120 -13.14 5.69 16.14
CA TRP A 120 -13.67 6.91 16.74
C TRP A 120 -14.69 7.61 15.85
N ILE A 121 -15.65 8.27 16.50
CA ILE A 121 -16.41 9.38 15.94
C ILE A 121 -15.84 10.65 16.57
N ALA A 122 -15.40 11.59 15.76
CA ALA A 122 -14.82 12.83 16.22
C ALA A 122 -15.65 14.02 15.74
N VAL A 123 -15.82 15.03 16.58
CA VAL A 123 -16.57 16.26 16.30
C VAL A 123 -15.65 17.45 16.49
N ASN A 124 -15.44 18.24 15.44
CA ASN A 124 -14.73 19.51 15.53
C ASN A 124 -15.59 20.49 16.33
N THR A 125 -15.12 20.95 17.50
CA THR A 125 -15.94 21.80 18.36
C THR A 125 -16.14 23.21 17.82
N GLU A 126 -15.31 23.67 16.90
CA GLU A 126 -15.41 25.00 16.28
C GLU A 126 -16.37 24.98 15.09
N THR A 127 -16.26 23.99 14.22
CA THR A 127 -17.04 23.91 12.97
C THR A 127 -18.30 23.06 13.07
N GLY A 128 -18.42 22.23 14.11
CA GLY A 128 -19.50 21.25 14.27
C GLY A 128 -19.41 20.05 13.31
N LYS A 129 -18.34 19.96 12.50
CA LYS A 129 -18.12 18.86 11.56
C LYS A 129 -17.91 17.55 12.30
N VAL A 130 -18.61 16.51 11.87
CA VAL A 130 -18.51 15.15 12.42
C VAL A 130 -17.75 14.27 11.43
N CYS A 131 -16.84 13.43 11.92
CA CYS A 131 -16.09 12.48 11.12
C CYS A 131 -16.00 11.11 11.79
N LYS A 132 -16.23 10.05 11.02
CA LYS A 132 -15.89 8.67 11.33
C LYS A 132 -14.43 8.41 11.00
N ILE A 133 -13.66 7.99 11.99
CA ILE A 133 -12.21 7.80 11.88
C ILE A 133 -11.89 6.33 12.10
N GLN A 134 -11.30 5.70 11.07
CA GLN A 134 -10.62 4.42 11.22
C GLN A 134 -9.13 4.66 11.40
N ILE A 135 -8.55 4.03 12.41
CA ILE A 135 -7.14 4.08 12.76
C ILE A 135 -6.49 2.73 12.44
N LYS A 136 -5.28 2.79 11.91
CA LYS A 136 -4.41 1.64 11.72
C LYS A 136 -2.98 2.06 12.07
N TRP A 137 -2.14 1.12 12.44
CA TRP A 137 -0.70 1.40 12.45
C TRP A 137 -0.09 1.11 11.07
N ALA A 138 0.88 1.92 10.68
CA ALA A 138 1.65 1.71 9.46
C ALA A 138 2.65 0.57 9.70
N LYS A 139 2.53 -0.50 8.91
CA LYS A 139 3.40 -1.67 8.97
C LYS A 139 4.62 -1.46 8.09
N GLN A 140 5.82 -1.56 8.66
CA GLN A 140 7.06 -1.54 7.90
C GLN A 140 7.10 -2.72 6.90
N ASP A 141 7.33 -2.41 5.63
CA ASP A 141 7.66 -3.41 4.61
C ASP A 141 9.16 -3.71 4.58
N LYS A 142 9.56 -4.89 4.10
CA LYS A 142 10.96 -5.31 4.00
C LYS A 142 11.78 -4.37 3.10
N SER A 143 11.16 -3.83 2.05
CA SER A 143 11.87 -3.08 1.00
C SER A 143 11.29 -1.69 0.70
N GLY A 144 10.07 -1.42 1.17
CA GLY A 144 9.37 -0.18 0.91
C GLY A 144 9.21 0.74 2.12
N LEU A 145 8.52 1.85 1.86
CA LEU A 145 7.94 2.69 2.91
C LEU A 145 6.86 1.90 3.67
N PRO A 146 6.58 2.25 4.94
CA PRO A 146 5.47 1.69 5.68
C PRO A 146 4.12 1.76 4.94
N LEU A 147 3.27 0.76 5.17
CA LEU A 147 1.99 0.58 4.52
C LEU A 147 0.87 0.52 5.55
N VAL A 148 -0.27 1.11 5.22
CA VAL A 148 -1.49 1.08 6.01
C VAL A 148 -2.51 0.20 5.28
N SER A 149 -3.05 -0.82 5.94
CA SER A 149 -4.00 -1.74 5.29
C SER A 149 -5.37 -1.09 5.11
N LEU A 150 -5.97 -1.27 3.94
CA LEU A 150 -7.33 -0.85 3.59
C LEU A 150 -8.35 -2.00 3.76
N ARG A 151 -8.01 -2.97 4.60
CA ARG A 151 -8.81 -4.17 4.85
C ARG A 151 -9.00 -4.36 6.34
N HIS A 152 -10.10 -5.01 6.69
CA HIS A 152 -10.43 -5.41 8.05
C HIS A 152 -10.81 -6.90 8.07
N THR A 153 -10.82 -7.48 9.26
CA THR A 153 -11.29 -8.85 9.47
C THR A 153 -12.77 -8.80 9.79
N SER A 154 -13.60 -9.54 9.06
CA SER A 154 -15.01 -9.74 9.39
C SER A 154 -15.16 -10.91 10.38
N GLY A 155 -16.34 -11.05 11.00
CA GLY A 155 -16.62 -12.07 12.02
C GLY A 155 -16.33 -13.54 11.63
N TYR A 156 -16.10 -13.83 10.34
CA TYR A 156 -15.76 -15.17 9.83
C TYR A 156 -14.27 -15.37 9.52
N ASN A 157 -13.38 -14.53 10.06
CA ASN A 157 -11.95 -14.45 9.68
C ASN A 157 -11.69 -14.05 8.23
N ASP A 158 -12.72 -13.69 7.47
CA ASP A 158 -12.56 -13.19 6.12
C ASP A 158 -11.93 -11.80 6.15
N ILE A 159 -10.99 -11.56 5.24
CA ILE A 159 -10.35 -10.26 5.08
C ILE A 159 -11.10 -9.49 4.00
N VAL A 160 -11.88 -8.50 4.43
CA VAL A 160 -12.77 -7.71 3.57
C VAL A 160 -12.22 -6.29 3.44
N ARG A 161 -12.55 -5.63 2.33
CA ARG A 161 -12.24 -4.22 2.12
C ARG A 161 -13.33 -3.36 2.78
N TYR A 162 -12.96 -2.19 3.28
CA TYR A 162 -13.94 -1.18 3.62
C TYR A 162 -14.82 -0.81 2.42
N ALA A 163 -16.13 -0.72 2.65
CA ALA A 163 -17.13 -0.27 1.72
C ALA A 163 -17.23 1.27 1.71
N PRO A 164 -17.74 1.88 0.62
CA PRO A 164 -18.04 3.30 0.57
C PRO A 164 -18.92 3.74 1.74
N GLY A 165 -18.48 4.75 2.49
CA GLY A 165 -19.14 5.28 3.66
C GLY A 165 -18.83 4.55 4.97
N ASP A 166 -17.92 3.58 5.01
CA ASP A 166 -17.53 2.94 6.29
C ASP A 166 -16.79 3.94 7.21
N PHE A 167 -15.95 4.79 6.64
CA PHE A 167 -15.22 5.84 7.34
C PHE A 167 -15.15 7.12 6.51
N ASP A 168 -14.96 8.27 7.16
CA ASP A 168 -14.70 9.53 6.46
C ASP A 168 -13.19 9.77 6.33
N LEU A 169 -12.43 9.39 7.37
CA LEU A 169 -10.98 9.49 7.45
C LEU A 169 -10.34 8.16 7.82
N LEU A 170 -9.25 7.83 7.12
CA LEU A 170 -8.31 6.77 7.49
C LEU A 170 -7.04 7.40 8.05
N VAL A 171 -6.64 7.00 9.25
CA VAL A 171 -5.42 7.48 9.90
C VAL A 171 -4.46 6.33 10.12
N GLY A 172 -3.29 6.41 9.47
CA GLY A 172 -2.17 5.51 9.65
C GLY A 172 -1.14 6.08 10.61
N TYR A 173 -0.91 5.46 11.77
CA TYR A 173 0.14 5.90 12.69
C TYR A 173 1.44 5.13 12.48
N CYS A 174 2.56 5.83 12.26
CA CYS A 174 3.87 5.22 12.11
C CYS A 174 4.72 5.38 13.38
N PHE A 175 5.02 4.26 14.06
CA PHE A 175 5.81 4.27 15.30
C PHE A 175 7.23 4.79 15.11
N GLN A 176 7.83 4.54 13.93
CA GLN A 176 9.21 4.91 13.66
C GLN A 176 9.43 6.42 13.73
N ASN A 177 8.50 7.22 13.23
CA ASN A 177 8.63 8.68 13.21
C ASN A 177 7.56 9.40 14.03
N ASP A 178 6.74 8.67 14.80
CA ASP A 178 5.67 9.25 15.62
C ASP A 178 4.83 10.25 14.80
N THR A 179 4.35 9.80 13.64
CA THR A 179 3.61 10.63 12.70
C THR A 179 2.30 9.96 12.33
N CYS A 180 1.21 10.74 12.34
CA CYS A 180 -0.07 10.35 11.80
C CYS A 180 -0.15 10.71 10.32
N TYR A 181 -0.53 9.75 9.49
CA TYR A 181 -0.78 9.94 8.07
C TYR A 181 -2.28 9.85 7.82
N VAL A 182 -2.87 10.87 7.19
CA VAL A 182 -4.33 11.02 7.09
C VAL A 182 -4.75 11.03 5.63
N TRP A 183 -5.76 10.22 5.31
CA TRP A 183 -6.40 10.19 4.00
C TRP A 183 -7.92 10.26 4.13
N THR A 184 -8.57 10.87 3.15
CA THR A 184 -10.03 10.73 2.99
C THR A 184 -10.36 9.38 2.36
N GLU A 185 -11.61 8.94 2.50
CA GLU A 185 -12.11 7.77 1.79
C GLU A 185 -11.89 7.87 0.27
N GLU A 186 -12.20 9.02 -0.33
CA GLU A 186 -12.04 9.26 -1.76
C GLU A 186 -10.59 9.03 -2.22
N GLU A 187 -9.62 9.54 -1.45
CA GLU A 187 -8.19 9.43 -1.73
C GLU A 187 -7.70 7.98 -1.75
N VAL A 188 -8.33 7.07 -0.99
CA VAL A 188 -7.95 5.64 -0.94
C VAL A 188 -8.92 4.72 -1.67
N SER A 189 -10.02 5.24 -2.20
CA SER A 189 -11.10 4.49 -2.86
C SER A 189 -10.66 3.74 -4.14
N HIS A 190 -9.59 4.19 -4.79
CA HIS A 190 -9.03 3.54 -5.98
C HIS A 190 -8.01 2.43 -5.65
N LEU A 191 -7.57 2.34 -4.38
CA LEU A 191 -6.54 1.39 -3.93
C LEU A 191 -7.14 0.07 -3.43
N LYS A 192 -6.52 -1.06 -3.78
CA LYS A 192 -7.12 -2.39 -3.54
C LYS A 192 -6.87 -3.00 -2.15
N SER A 193 -5.80 -2.63 -1.46
CA SER A 193 -5.35 -3.40 -0.29
C SER A 193 -4.60 -2.61 0.77
N ALA A 194 -3.81 -1.62 0.36
CA ALA A 194 -3.04 -0.79 1.26
C ALA A 194 -2.75 0.56 0.60
N VAL A 195 -2.47 1.56 1.43
CA VAL A 195 -1.91 2.86 1.05
C VAL A 195 -0.51 2.98 1.63
N THR A 196 0.43 3.54 0.87
CA THR A 196 1.81 3.77 1.31
C THR A 196 1.88 5.12 2.00
N ILE A 197 2.58 5.21 3.13
CA ILE A 197 2.80 6.51 3.77
C ILE A 197 3.63 7.43 2.85
N HIS A 198 3.30 8.71 2.81
CA HIS A 198 4.04 9.74 2.09
C HIS A 198 3.91 11.07 2.82
N GLU A 199 4.87 11.97 2.61
CA GLU A 199 4.98 13.24 3.34
C GLU A 199 3.73 14.12 3.18
N GLU A 200 3.14 14.17 1.99
CA GLU A 200 1.91 14.94 1.76
C GLU A 200 0.72 14.48 2.61
N ALA A 201 0.73 13.23 3.13
CA ALA A 201 -0.28 12.71 4.04
C ALA A 201 0.05 12.95 5.52
N ALA A 202 1.25 13.39 5.85
CA ALA A 202 1.70 13.56 7.23
C ALA A 202 0.98 14.73 7.91
N GLU A 203 0.37 14.46 9.06
CA GLU A 203 -0.25 15.44 9.96
C GLU A 203 -1.19 16.41 9.22
N ARG A 204 -1.94 15.92 8.22
CA ARG A 204 -2.85 16.72 7.39
C ARG A 204 -4.02 17.28 8.18
N ARG A 205 -3.80 18.46 8.74
CA ARG A 205 -4.82 19.22 9.46
C ARG A 205 -5.93 19.72 8.55
N ASP A 206 -5.64 19.96 7.28
CA ASP A 206 -6.65 20.38 6.29
C ASP A 206 -7.82 19.39 6.16
N LYS A 207 -7.58 18.10 6.44
CA LYS A 207 -8.61 17.07 6.44
C LYS A 207 -9.31 16.92 7.80
N LEU A 208 -8.63 17.36 8.86
CA LEU A 208 -9.11 17.47 10.23
C LEU A 208 -9.66 18.87 10.57
N LEU A 209 -10.00 19.69 9.57
CA LEU A 209 -10.68 20.99 9.74
C LEU A 209 -12.04 20.98 9.03
#